data_AF-A0A2H0EUS5-F1
#
_entry.id   AF-A0A2H0EUS5-F1
#
_cell.length_a   1.000
_cell.length_b   1.000
_cell.length_c   1.000
_cell.angle_alpha   90.00
_cell.angle_beta   90.00
_cell.angle_gamma   90.00
#
_symmetry.space_group_name_H-M   'P 1'
#
loop_
_entity.id
_entity.type
_entity.pdbx_description
1 polymer ?
#
loop_
_entity_poly.entity_id
_entity_poly.type
_entity_poly.pdbx_seq_one_letter_code
_entity_poly.pdbx_strand_id
1 'polypeptide(L)'
;FYSPRTAQAFARLAAPWRAGLGACAAVAISANAAAPLAALGFGRILTADSSDAGAMLRAIAAARPPSATPSGAPPSGAPPSGAPPSGATI
;
A
#
# COMPACT_ATOMS: atom_id res chain seq x y z
N PHE A 1 -7.13 3.04 9.02
CA PHE A 1 -8.01 3.56 10.08
C PHE A 1 -9.41 3.74 9.54
N TYR A 2 -10.37 2.99 10.07
CA TYR A 2 -11.76 2.96 9.56
C TYR A 2 -12.73 3.86 10.34
N SER A 3 -12.30 4.45 11.45
CA SER A 3 -13.12 5.41 12.19
C SER A 3 -12.27 6.35 13.05
N PRO A 4 -12.78 7.55 13.39
CA PRO A 4 -12.09 8.48 14.29
C PRO A 4 -11.77 7.86 15.65
N ARG A 5 -12.67 7.01 16.16
CA ARG A 5 -12.50 6.32 17.45
C ARG A 5 -11.27 5.41 17.45
N THR A 6 -11.07 4.65 16.37
CA THR A 6 -9.88 3.78 16.24
C THR A 6 -8.59 4.59 16.12
N ALA A 7 -8.62 5.70 15.40
CA ALA A 7 -7.48 6.61 15.26
C ALA A 7 -7.11 7.27 16.60
N GLN A 8 -8.09 7.70 17.38
CA GLN A 8 -7.87 8.25 18.73
C GLN A 8 -7.32 7.21 19.70
N ALA A 9 -7.86 5.98 19.67
CA ALA A 9 -7.36 4.89 20.51
C ALA A 9 -5.88 4.59 20.20
N PHE A 10 -5.53 4.51 18.91
CA PHE A 10 -4.14 4.38 18.49
C PHE A 10 -3.29 5.57 18.94
N ALA A 11 -3.77 6.81 18.77
CA ALA A 11 -3.03 8.01 19.15
C ALA A 11 -2.64 8.03 20.64
N ARG A 12 -3.51 7.52 21.51
CA ARG A 12 -3.25 7.40 22.96
C ARG A 12 -2.16 6.38 23.28
N LEU A 13 -2.04 5.33 22.47
CA LEU A 13 -1.08 4.24 22.66
C LEU A 13 0.21 4.45 21.87
N ALA A 14 0.24 5.40 20.93
CA ALA A 14 1.33 5.58 19.98
C ALA A 14 2.63 6.15 20.57
N ALA A 15 2.63 6.60 21.83
CA ALA A 15 3.77 7.24 22.48
C ALA A 15 5.11 6.48 22.34
N PRO A 16 5.17 5.14 22.54
CA PRO A 16 6.41 4.37 22.41
C PRO A 16 6.94 4.31 20.98
N TRP A 17 6.09 4.51 19.97
CA TRP A 17 6.44 4.32 18.56
C TRP A 17 6.61 5.63 17.79
N ARG A 18 6.39 6.79 18.42
CA ARG A 18 6.41 8.10 17.72
C ARG A 18 7.67 8.34 16.89
N ALA A 19 8.83 7.93 17.40
CA ALA A 19 10.11 8.07 16.70
C ALA A 19 10.15 7.31 15.35
N GLY A 20 9.39 6.21 15.22
CA GLY A 20 9.35 5.40 14.01
C GLY A 20 8.22 5.76 13.04
N LEU A 21 7.21 6.54 13.48
CA LEU A 21 6.03 6.82 12.65
C LEU A 21 6.37 7.64 11.39
N GLY A 22 7.45 8.41 11.42
CA GLY A 22 7.95 9.15 10.25
C GLY A 22 8.29 8.25 9.05
N ALA A 23 8.60 6.97 9.29
CA ALA A 23 8.85 5.99 8.23
C ALA A 23 7.57 5.29 7.74
N CYS A 24 6.44 5.48 8.43
CA CYS A 24 5.18 4.84 8.13
C CYS A 24 4.23 5.77 7.37
N ALA A 25 3.39 5.17 6.52
CA ALA A 25 2.22 5.84 5.97
C ALA A 25 0.96 5.37 6.72
N ALA A 26 0.14 6.31 7.16
CA ALA A 26 -1.18 6.03 7.70
C ALA A 26 -2.24 6.21 6.62
N VAL A 27 -3.18 5.27 6.50
CA VAL A 27 -4.32 5.39 5.58
C VAL A 27 -5.60 5.42 6.39
N ALA A 28 -6.46 6.38 6.11
CA ALA A 28 -7.76 6.56 6.76
C ALA A 28 -8.90 6.52 5.75
N ILE A 29 -10.05 5.98 6.15
CA ILE A 29 -11.24 5.90 5.29
C ILE A 29 -11.88 7.26 4.99
N SER A 30 -11.58 8.27 5.81
CA SER A 30 -12.12 9.62 5.68
C SER A 30 -11.22 10.64 6.38
N ALA A 31 -11.39 11.93 6.04
CA ALA A 31 -10.67 13.03 6.69
C ALA A 31 -10.91 13.09 8.22
N ASN A 32 -12.14 12.80 8.66
CA ASN A 32 -12.47 12.74 10.09
C ASN A 32 -11.67 11.63 10.81
N ALA A 33 -11.50 10.47 10.16
CA ALA A 33 -10.66 9.40 10.71
C ALA A 33 -9.16 9.72 10.67
N ALA A 34 -8.72 10.60 9.78
CA ALA A 34 -7.32 11.04 9.67
C ALA A 34 -6.94 12.11 10.70
N ALA A 35 -7.88 12.98 11.12
CA ALA A 35 -7.59 14.11 12.00
C ALA A 35 -6.82 13.73 13.29
N PRO A 36 -7.16 12.65 14.02
CA PRO A 36 -6.42 12.25 15.22
C PRO A 36 -4.99 11.78 14.96
N LEU A 37 -4.66 11.43 13.71
CA LEU A 37 -3.36 10.90 13.32
C LEU A 37 -2.37 12.01 12.95
N ALA A 38 -2.86 13.20 12.60
CA ALA A 38 -2.04 14.33 12.17
C ALA A 38 -0.98 14.73 13.21
N ALA A 39 -1.33 14.64 14.49
CA ALA A 39 -0.40 14.99 15.57
C ALA A 39 0.67 13.92 15.84
N LEU A 40 0.56 12.72 15.26
CA LEU A 40 1.42 11.57 15.64
C LEU A 40 2.77 11.55 14.92
N GLY A 41 2.94 12.33 13.85
CA GLY A 41 4.20 12.40 13.10
C GLY A 41 4.37 11.28 12.08
N PHE A 42 3.28 10.79 11.49
CA PHE A 42 3.37 9.89 10.34
C PHE A 42 4.06 10.59 9.17
N GLY A 43 4.93 9.87 8.45
CA GLY A 43 5.61 10.42 7.27
C GLY A 43 4.64 10.79 6.16
N ARG A 44 3.55 10.04 6.03
CA ARG A 44 2.42 10.35 5.14
C ARG A 44 1.10 9.95 5.78
N ILE A 45 0.06 10.75 5.54
CA ILE A 45 -1.30 10.43 5.91
C ILE A 45 -2.14 10.55 4.64
N LEU A 46 -2.80 9.45 4.26
CA LEU A 46 -3.67 9.39 3.08
C LEU A 46 -5.10 9.14 3.52
N THR A 47 -6.03 9.75 2.81
CA THR A 47 -7.46 9.53 2.97
C THR A 47 -8.01 8.86 1.72
N ALA A 48 -8.84 7.83 1.89
CA ALA A 48 -9.60 7.26 0.78
C ALA A 48 -10.64 8.28 0.25
N ASP A 49 -10.87 8.28 -1.06
CA ASP A 49 -11.87 9.15 -1.71
C ASP A 49 -13.32 8.74 -1.40
N SER A 50 -13.54 7.50 -0.94
CA SER A 50 -14.85 6.94 -0.61
C SER A 50 -14.73 5.92 0.52
N SER A 51 -15.86 5.60 1.17
CA SER A 51 -15.94 4.71 2.33
C SER A 51 -16.09 3.22 1.95
N ASP A 52 -15.57 2.82 0.80
CA ASP A 52 -15.59 1.44 0.32
C ASP A 52 -14.19 0.79 0.33
N ALA A 53 -14.18 -0.53 0.28
CA ALA A 53 -12.94 -1.31 0.31
C ALA A 53 -12.03 -1.01 -0.88
N GLY A 54 -12.59 -0.72 -2.06
CA GLY A 54 -11.83 -0.43 -3.27
C GLY A 54 -11.06 0.89 -3.15
N ALA A 55 -11.71 1.94 -2.64
CA ALA A 55 -11.07 3.22 -2.37
C ALA A 55 -9.95 3.10 -1.33
N MET A 56 -10.18 2.32 -0.27
CA MET A 56 -9.15 2.06 0.75
C MET A 56 -7.93 1.32 0.18
N LEU A 57 -8.15 0.31 -0.67
CA LEU A 57 -7.06 -0.43 -1.33
C LEU A 57 -6.25 0.47 -2.27
N ARG A 58 -6.90 1.36 -3.02
CA ARG A 58 -6.21 2.35 -3.87
C ARG A 58 -5.37 3.31 -3.03
N ALA A 59 -5.89 3.79 -1.91
CA ALA A 59 -5.14 4.66 -1.00
C ALA A 59 -3.93 3.93 -0.37
N ILE A 60 -4.07 2.64 -0.03
CA ILE A 60 -2.95 1.80 0.43
C ILE A 60 -1.91 1.61 -0.68
N ALA A 61 -2.33 1.39 -1.93
CA ALA A 61 -1.43 1.28 -3.06
C ALA A 61 -0.66 2.59 -3.30
N ALA A 62 -1.33 3.75 -3.21
CA ALA A 62 -0.68 5.06 -3.31
C ALA A 62 0.28 5.35 -2.13
N ALA A 63 0.00 4.78 -0.96
CA ALA A 63 0.86 4.87 0.20
C ALA A 63 2.16 4.03 0.06
N ARG A 64 2.24 3.12 -0.91
CA ARG A 64 3.41 2.25 -1.09
C ARG A 64 4.62 3.05 -1.60
N PRO A 65 5.82 2.87 -1.03
CA PRO A 65 7.03 3.48 -1.57
C PRO A 65 7.36 2.90 -2.96
N PRO A 66 7.92 3.70 -3.88
CA PRO A 66 8.15 3.29 -5.28
C PRO A 66 9.07 2.07 -5.44
N SER A 67 9.91 1.77 -4.44
CA SER A 67 10.81 0.61 -4.45
C SER A 67 10.13 -0.71 -4.05
N ALA A 68 8.87 -0.67 -3.60
CA ALA A 68 8.13 -1.89 -3.25
C ALA A 68 7.43 -2.43 -4.51
N THR A 69 8.22 -2.98 -5.42
CA THR A 69 7.70 -3.86 -6.48
C THR A 69 6.90 -4.98 -5.80
N PRO A 70 5.66 -5.29 -6.23
CA PRO A 70 4.98 -6.48 -5.74
C PRO A 70 5.82 -7.70 -6.11
N SER A 71 6.39 -8.39 -5.12
CA SER A 71 6.95 -9.73 -5.28
C SER A 71 5.82 -10.66 -5.71
N GLY A 72 5.62 -10.78 -7.02
CA GLY A 72 4.48 -11.49 -7.59
C GLY A 72 4.28 -11.29 -9.08
N ALA A 73 4.96 -10.33 -9.72
CA ALA A 73 5.03 -10.31 -11.18
C ALA A 73 6.00 -11.43 -11.65
N PRO A 74 5.54 -12.47 -12.37
CA PRO A 74 6.48 -13.33 -13.08
C PRO A 74 7.26 -12.46 -14.09
N PRO A 75 8.58 -12.67 -14.27
CA PRO A 75 9.28 -11.96 -15.33
C PRO A 75 8.58 -12.29 -16.64
N SER A 76 8.10 -11.26 -17.34
CA SER A 76 7.67 -11.38 -18.74
C SER A 76 8.91 -11.70 -19.58
N GLY A 77 9.26 -12.98 -19.63
CA GLY A 77 10.41 -13.52 -20.33
C GLY A 77 9.97 -14.34 -21.54
N ALA A 78 9.99 -13.68 -22.70
CA ALA A 78 10.13 -14.21 -24.06
C ALA A 78 9.00 -15.09 -24.67
N PRO A 79 8.48 -14.75 -25.88
CA PRO A 79 7.83 -15.75 -26.73
C PRO A 79 8.87 -16.78 -27.21
N PRO A 80 8.53 -18.07 -27.40
CA PRO A 80 9.44 -19.02 -28.01
C PRO A 80 9.69 -18.61 -29.47
N SER A 81 10.85 -18.01 -29.74
CA SER A 81 11.34 -17.78 -31.09
C SER A 81 11.82 -19.11 -31.70
N GLY A 82 11.05 -19.58 -32.69
CA GLY A 82 11.53 -20.23 -33.91
C GLY A 82 12.40 -21.49 -33.83
N ALA A 83 11.82 -22.62 -34.23
CA ALA A 83 12.53 -23.63 -35.02
C ALA A 83 11.54 -24.31 -36.00
N PRO A 84 11.77 -24.29 -37.33
CA PRO A 84 11.03 -25.15 -38.26
C PRO A 84 11.49 -26.61 -38.11
N PRO A 85 10.63 -27.62 -38.38
CA PRO A 85 11.06 -29.01 -38.36
C PRO A 85 11.95 -29.31 -39.57
N SER A 86 13.27 -29.37 -39.36
CA SER A 86 14.19 -30.05 -40.27
C SER A 86 13.99 -31.55 -40.14
N GLY A 87 13.77 -32.22 -41.27
CA GLY A 87 13.46 -33.64 -41.34
C GLY A 87 14.53 -34.58 -40.77
N ALA A 88 14.05 -35.71 -40.27
CA ALA A 88 14.75 -36.99 -40.13
C ALA A 88 13.66 -38.05 -40.45
N THR A 89 13.65 -38.67 -41.64
CA THR A 89 14.36 -39.91 -41.97
C THR A 89 14.48 -40.84 -40.76
N ILE A 90 13.54 -41.80 -40.63
CA ILE A 90 13.79 -43.25 -40.64
C ILE A 90 12.58 -43.91 -41.32
#